data_AF-A0A6G7C1U6-F1
#
_entry.id   AF-A0A6G7C1U6-F1
#
_cell.length_a   1.000
_cell.length_b   1.000
_cell.length_c   1.000
_cell.angle_alpha   90.00
_cell.angle_beta   90.00
_cell.angle_gamma   90.00
#
_symmetry.space_group_name_H-M   'P 1'
#
loop_
_entity.id
_entity.type
_entity.pdbx_description
1 polymer ?
#
loop_
_entity_poly.entity_id
_entity_poly.type
_entity_poly.pdbx_seq_one_letter_code
_entity_poly.pdbx_strand_id
1 'polypeptide(L)'
;MKAYNAKITTENIKNHFEKSGLTIEVFANILEVSKRWLEYILAGEKNYELAPYTIQKACDFFIADFRKFTTEPQTVPEDFREFLKKKHSRNSEYNKILSDAPSVPFIIDEILAKDDEFISSNGLELKFVKQIIWKYYPGLKLTNLSSDLQKSGFIKHRLHPHKKKKTNIYQAKK
;
A
#
# COMPACT_ATOMS: atom_id res chain seq x y z
N MET A 1 -9.07 27.40 -18.60
CA MET A 1 -8.87 26.42 -17.51
C MET A 1 -8.72 25.03 -18.14
N LYS A 2 -7.55 24.40 -18.09
CA LYS A 2 -7.39 23.03 -18.61
C LYS A 2 -7.74 22.02 -17.51
N ALA A 3 -8.91 21.40 -17.68
CA ALA A 3 -9.41 20.10 -17.20
C ALA A 3 -8.82 19.50 -15.91
N TYR A 4 -9.18 20.03 -14.74
CA TYR A 4 -9.10 19.23 -13.51
C TYR A 4 -10.14 18.10 -13.57
N ASN A 5 -9.72 16.87 -13.26
CA ASN A 5 -10.62 15.73 -13.12
C ASN A 5 -10.44 15.10 -11.73
N ALA A 6 -11.42 15.32 -10.85
CA ALA A 6 -11.39 14.82 -9.48
C ALA A 6 -11.26 13.29 -9.39
N LYS A 7 -11.95 12.56 -10.27
CA LYS A 7 -11.91 11.09 -10.28
C LYS A 7 -10.50 10.60 -10.63
N ILE A 8 -9.93 11.13 -11.72
CA ILE A 8 -8.55 10.77 -12.14
C ILE A 8 -7.55 11.13 -11.05
N THR A 9 -7.69 12.31 -10.44
CA THR A 9 -6.79 12.77 -9.37
C THR A 9 -6.82 11.82 -8.17
N THR A 10 -8.00 11.44 -7.69
CA THR A 10 -8.16 10.53 -6.57
C THR A 10 -7.61 9.13 -6.89
N GLU A 11 -7.88 8.61 -8.09
CA GLU A 11 -7.33 7.32 -8.54
C GLU A 11 -5.80 7.35 -8.62
N ASN A 12 -5.22 8.41 -9.16
CA ASN A 12 -3.78 8.60 -9.21
C ASN A 12 -3.17 8.64 -7.80
N ILE A 13 -3.74 9.43 -6.88
CA ILE A 13 -3.29 9.48 -5.48
C ILE A 13 -3.35 8.10 -4.84
N LYS A 14 -4.47 7.40 -5.01
CA LYS A 14 -4.67 6.06 -4.44
C LYS A 14 -3.63 5.07 -4.95
N ASN A 15 -3.42 5.01 -6.27
CA ASN A 15 -2.45 4.09 -6.88
C ASN A 15 -1.02 4.39 -6.40
N HIS A 16 -0.63 5.66 -6.35
CA HIS A 16 0.70 6.07 -5.86
C HIS A 16 0.86 5.76 -4.37
N PHE A 17 -0.18 6.00 -3.56
CA PHE A 17 -0.18 5.67 -2.14
C PHE A 17 -0.01 4.16 -1.92
N GLU A 18 -0.81 3.33 -2.59
CA GLU A 18 -0.74 1.87 -2.49
C GLU A 18 0.65 1.34 -2.85
N LYS A 19 1.27 1.87 -3.90
CA LYS A 19 2.63 1.49 -4.35
C LYS A 19 3.77 2.17 -3.58
N SER A 20 3.49 3.19 -2.77
CA SER A 20 4.52 3.86 -1.96
C SER A 20 4.89 3.05 -0.71
N GLY A 21 4.01 2.12 -0.28
CA GLY A 21 4.18 1.34 0.94
C GLY A 21 4.00 2.14 2.23
N LEU A 22 3.46 3.36 2.17
CA LEU A 22 3.15 4.15 3.36
C LEU A 22 1.96 3.57 4.13
N THR A 23 1.91 3.84 5.44
CA THR A 23 0.68 3.67 6.21
C THR A 23 -0.23 4.88 5.99
N ILE A 24 -1.53 4.70 6.20
CA ILE A 24 -2.50 5.79 6.05
C ILE A 24 -2.24 6.94 7.03
N GLU A 25 -1.77 6.62 8.23
CA GLU A 25 -1.40 7.59 9.27
C GLU A 25 -0.28 8.51 8.77
N VAL A 26 0.78 7.89 8.23
CA VAL A 26 1.94 8.62 7.72
C VAL A 26 1.58 9.45 6.49
N PHE A 27 0.78 8.89 5.57
CA PHE A 27 0.39 9.63 4.39
C PHE A 27 -0.55 10.80 4.73
N ALA A 28 -1.47 10.63 5.68
CA ALA A 28 -2.31 11.72 6.18
C ALA A 28 -1.46 12.86 6.77
N ASN A 29 -0.41 12.53 7.52
CA ASN A 29 0.52 13.52 8.07
C ASN A 29 1.27 14.27 6.96
N ILE A 30 1.77 13.57 5.93
CA ILE A 30 2.41 14.20 4.75
C ILE A 30 1.45 15.19 4.06
N LEU A 31 0.18 14.82 3.98
CA LEU A 31 -0.87 15.64 3.36
C LEU A 31 -1.41 16.75 4.28
N GLU A 32 -1.02 16.76 5.56
CA GLU A 32 -1.57 17.60 6.63
C GLU A 32 -3.11 17.55 6.72
N VAL A 33 -3.65 16.33 6.68
CA VAL A 33 -5.09 16.06 6.85
C VAL A 33 -5.30 15.04 7.95
N SER A 34 -6.52 14.95 8.47
CA SER A 34 -6.85 13.87 9.40
C SER A 34 -6.85 12.51 8.69
N LYS A 35 -6.35 11.48 9.36
CA LYS A 35 -6.42 10.09 8.88
C LYS A 35 -7.83 9.67 8.49
N ARG A 36 -8.82 9.99 9.32
CA ARG A 36 -10.23 9.63 9.07
C ARG A 36 -10.75 10.24 7.77
N TRP A 37 -10.39 11.49 7.50
CA TRP A 37 -10.75 12.15 6.24
C TRP A 37 -10.10 11.46 5.04
N LEU A 38 -8.82 11.09 5.15
CA LEU A 38 -8.12 10.36 4.09
C LEU A 38 -8.71 8.97 3.85
N GLU A 39 -9.14 8.26 4.91
CA GLU A 39 -9.87 6.99 4.81
C GLU A 39 -11.14 7.13 3.96
N TYR A 40 -11.93 8.18 4.17
CA TYR A 40 -13.14 8.43 3.39
C TYR A 40 -12.86 8.76 1.92
N ILE A 41 -11.82 9.56 1.66
CA ILE A 41 -11.36 9.85 0.29
C ILE A 41 -10.97 8.56 -0.44
N LEU A 42 -10.13 7.72 0.18
CA LEU A 42 -9.62 6.49 -0.45
C LEU A 42 -10.70 5.40 -0.60
N ALA A 43 -11.75 5.46 0.23
CA ALA A 43 -12.95 4.64 0.11
C ALA A 43 -13.89 5.12 -1.02
N GLY A 44 -13.66 6.30 -1.60
CA GLY A 44 -14.48 6.86 -2.66
C GLY A 44 -15.80 7.47 -2.17
N GLU A 45 -15.85 7.93 -0.92
CA GLU A 45 -17.04 8.59 -0.38
C GLU A 45 -17.28 9.94 -1.09
N LYS A 46 -18.48 10.10 -1.66
CA LYS A 46 -18.84 11.23 -2.53
C LYS A 46 -18.84 12.61 -1.87
N ASN A 47 -18.87 12.66 -0.53
CA ASN A 47 -18.92 13.91 0.22
C ASN A 47 -17.53 14.46 0.55
N TYR A 48 -16.47 13.76 0.16
CA TYR A 48 -15.10 14.14 0.45
C TYR A 48 -14.35 14.35 -0.87
N GLU A 49 -13.71 15.50 -0.99
CA GLU A 49 -12.90 15.85 -2.16
C GLU A 49 -11.54 16.40 -1.74
N LEU A 50 -10.52 16.09 -2.52
CA LEU A 50 -9.16 16.57 -2.27
C LEU A 50 -9.05 18.06 -2.61
N ALA A 51 -8.66 18.86 -1.62
CA ALA A 51 -8.37 20.28 -1.84
C ALA A 51 -7.10 20.44 -2.72
N PRO A 52 -7.00 21.50 -3.53
CA PRO A 52 -5.82 21.73 -4.39
C PRO A 52 -4.48 21.70 -3.65
N TYR A 53 -4.43 22.25 -2.43
CA TYR A 53 -3.23 22.22 -1.59
C TYR A 53 -2.83 20.79 -1.17
N THR A 54 -3.82 19.95 -0.84
CA THR A 54 -3.60 18.53 -0.52
C THR A 54 -3.08 17.78 -1.75
N ILE A 55 -3.61 18.06 -2.93
CA ILE A 55 -3.14 17.47 -4.19
C ILE A 55 -1.70 17.89 -4.47
N GLN A 56 -1.36 19.16 -4.27
CA GLN A 56 0.01 19.65 -4.45
C GLN A 56 0.99 18.92 -3.54
N LYS A 57 0.66 18.72 -2.26
CA LYS A 57 1.50 17.93 -1.34
C LYS A 57 1.70 16.49 -1.79
N ALA A 58 0.62 15.86 -2.26
CA ALA A 58 0.72 14.52 -2.82
C ALA A 58 1.69 14.51 -4.02
N CYS A 59 1.56 15.47 -4.93
CA CYS A 59 2.43 15.60 -6.10
C CYS A 59 3.89 15.85 -5.70
N ASP A 60 4.13 16.74 -4.75
CA ASP A 60 5.48 17.08 -4.26
C ASP A 60 6.15 15.86 -3.62
N PHE A 61 5.40 15.10 -2.79
CA PHE A 61 5.90 13.86 -2.22
C PHE A 61 6.12 12.78 -3.28
N PHE A 62 5.20 12.60 -4.23
CA PHE A 62 5.32 11.57 -5.27
C PHE A 62 6.28 11.95 -6.41
N ILE A 63 6.83 13.17 -6.41
CA ILE A 63 7.64 13.72 -7.50
C ILE A 63 6.86 13.69 -8.82
N ALA A 64 5.59 14.08 -8.77
CA ALA A 64 4.67 14.07 -9.90
C ALA A 64 4.36 15.49 -10.39
N ASP A 65 4.14 15.63 -11.71
CA ASP A 65 3.69 16.89 -12.29
C ASP A 65 2.19 17.09 -12.00
N PHE A 66 1.84 18.16 -11.28
CA PHE A 66 0.47 18.44 -10.85
C PHE A 66 -0.54 18.41 -12.01
N ARG A 67 -0.16 18.97 -13.16
CA ARG A 67 -1.07 19.07 -14.30
C ARG A 67 -1.37 17.69 -14.86
N LYS A 68 -0.35 16.88 -15.17
CA LYS A 68 -0.54 15.50 -15.64
C LYS A 68 -1.32 14.68 -14.61
N PHE A 69 -0.93 14.78 -13.34
CA PHE A 69 -1.52 14.03 -12.24
C PHE A 69 -3.01 14.30 -12.03
N THR A 70 -3.51 15.47 -12.45
CA THR A 70 -4.92 15.87 -12.33
C THR A 70 -5.73 15.72 -13.61
N THR A 71 -5.08 15.47 -14.75
CA THR A 71 -5.75 15.43 -16.07
C THR A 71 -5.74 14.06 -16.73
N GLU A 72 -4.78 13.20 -16.43
CA GLU A 72 -4.58 11.92 -17.11
C GLU A 72 -4.23 10.79 -16.13
N PRO A 73 -4.70 9.55 -16.36
CA PRO A 73 -4.30 8.40 -15.56
C PRO A 73 -2.77 8.21 -15.59
N GLN A 74 -2.17 8.00 -14.43
CA GLN A 74 -0.74 7.81 -14.28
C GLN A 74 -0.42 6.34 -13.97
N THR A 75 0.59 5.80 -14.65
CA THR A 75 1.15 4.48 -14.35
C THR A 75 2.22 4.60 -13.28
N VAL A 76 2.13 3.78 -12.24
CA VAL A 76 3.12 3.75 -11.16
C VAL A 76 4.12 2.62 -11.40
N PRO A 77 5.44 2.88 -11.38
CA PRO A 77 6.47 1.83 -11.49
C PRO A 77 6.34 0.77 -10.40
N GLU A 78 6.83 -0.45 -10.65
CA GLU A 78 6.82 -1.52 -9.65
C GLU A 78 7.76 -1.22 -8.47
N ASP A 79 8.90 -0.58 -8.72
CA ASP A 79 9.93 -0.19 -7.76
C ASP A 79 9.70 1.22 -7.18
N PHE A 80 8.43 1.66 -7.13
CA PHE A 80 8.10 3.05 -6.81
C PHE A 80 8.57 3.48 -5.41
N ARG A 81 8.52 2.60 -4.40
CA ARG A 81 9.04 2.91 -3.06
C ARG A 81 10.54 3.18 -3.08
N GLU A 82 11.31 2.38 -3.82
CA GLU A 82 12.76 2.52 -4.01
C GLU A 82 13.10 3.80 -4.77
N PHE A 83 12.31 4.11 -5.81
CA PHE A 83 12.39 5.38 -6.51
C PHE A 83 12.19 6.57 -5.56
N LEU A 84 11.15 6.54 -4.73
CA LEU A 84 10.89 7.60 -3.75
C LEU A 84 12.02 7.74 -2.73
N LYS A 85 12.57 6.62 -2.21
CA LYS A 85 13.75 6.63 -1.31
C LYS A 85 14.92 7.38 -1.93
N LYS A 86 15.22 7.07 -3.20
CA LYS A 86 16.32 7.72 -3.94
C LYS A 86 16.07 9.22 -4.10
N LYS A 87 14.85 9.61 -4.51
CA LYS A 87 14.47 11.00 -4.73
C LYS A 87 14.46 11.84 -3.45
N HIS A 88 14.00 11.26 -2.35
CA HIS A 88 13.94 11.92 -1.04
C HIS A 88 15.18 11.70 -0.17
N SER A 89 16.26 11.15 -0.71
CA SER A 89 17.49 10.85 0.05
C SER A 89 18.08 12.04 0.83
N ARG A 90 17.85 13.27 0.36
CA ARG A 90 18.29 14.52 1.02
C ARG A 90 17.25 15.12 1.97
N ASN A 91 16.01 14.64 1.96
CA ASN A 91 14.97 15.03 2.90
C ASN A 91 14.98 14.03 4.06
N SER A 92 15.52 14.42 5.21
CA SER A 92 15.71 13.52 6.36
C SER A 92 14.40 12.95 6.89
N GLU A 93 13.32 13.72 6.87
CA GLU A 93 12.00 13.28 7.32
C GLU A 93 11.42 12.20 6.40
N TYR A 94 11.33 12.50 5.10
CA TYR A 94 10.77 11.56 4.13
C TYR A 94 11.65 10.33 3.92
N ASN A 95 12.97 10.50 3.95
CA ASN A 95 13.88 9.36 3.86
C ASN A 95 13.71 8.40 5.04
N LYS A 96 13.52 8.93 6.26
CA LYS A 96 13.24 8.11 7.45
C LYS A 96 11.94 7.33 7.28
N ILE A 97 10.86 8.03 6.91
CA ILE A 97 9.54 7.42 6.66
C ILE A 97 9.61 6.28 5.63
N LEU A 98 10.35 6.50 4.54
CA LEU A 98 10.49 5.50 3.48
C LEU A 98 11.44 4.36 3.86
N SER A 99 12.38 4.59 4.78
CA SER A 99 13.30 3.57 5.30
C SER A 99 12.65 2.68 6.37
N ASP A 100 11.63 3.17 7.06
CA ASP A 100 10.83 2.37 7.99
C ASP A 100 10.10 1.22 7.29
N ALA A 101 9.63 0.25 8.08
CA ALA A 101 8.87 -0.87 7.55
C ALA A 101 7.60 -0.38 6.82
N PRO A 102 7.32 -0.86 5.60
CA PRO A 102 6.14 -0.47 4.87
C PRO A 102 4.86 -1.02 5.52
N SER A 103 3.72 -0.55 5.03
CA SER A 103 2.42 -1.02 5.47
C SER A 103 2.24 -2.52 5.21
N VAL A 104 1.50 -3.19 6.09
CA VAL A 104 1.21 -4.63 5.94
C VAL A 104 0.54 -4.96 4.58
N PRO A 105 -0.42 -4.17 4.06
CA PRO A 105 -0.96 -4.40 2.72
C PRO A 105 0.11 -4.37 1.63
N PHE A 106 1.02 -3.41 1.65
CA PHE A 106 2.13 -3.34 0.69
C PHE A 106 3.04 -4.57 0.80
N ILE A 107 3.37 -5.00 2.02
CA ILE A 107 4.19 -6.20 2.24
C ILE A 107 3.50 -7.43 1.65
N ILE A 108 2.18 -7.54 1.81
CA ILE A 108 1.43 -8.69 1.27
C ILE A 108 1.48 -8.67 -0.26
N ASP A 109 1.16 -7.53 -0.87
CA ASP A 109 0.91 -7.43 -2.31
C ASP A 109 2.19 -7.33 -3.13
N GLU A 110 3.21 -6.63 -2.63
CA GLU A 110 4.45 -6.38 -3.38
C GLU A 110 5.62 -7.27 -2.99
N ILE A 111 5.58 -7.90 -1.81
CA ILE A 111 6.70 -8.70 -1.29
C ILE A 111 6.30 -10.16 -1.13
N LEU A 112 5.31 -10.46 -0.28
CA LEU A 112 4.89 -11.84 -0.01
C LEU A 112 4.31 -12.50 -1.26
N ALA A 113 3.45 -11.80 -2.02
CA ALA A 113 2.87 -12.35 -3.24
C ALA A 113 3.90 -12.66 -4.34
N LYS A 114 5.11 -12.08 -4.24
CA LYS A 114 6.24 -12.28 -5.15
C LYS A 114 7.33 -13.20 -4.58
N ASP A 115 7.19 -13.67 -3.33
CA ASP A 115 8.16 -14.54 -2.67
C ASP A 115 8.08 -15.98 -3.21
N ASP A 116 9.24 -16.53 -3.60
CA ASP A 116 9.32 -17.85 -4.26
C ASP A 116 8.85 -19.00 -3.35
N GLU A 117 9.13 -18.94 -2.05
CA GLU A 117 8.68 -19.95 -1.08
C GLU A 117 7.15 -19.89 -0.95
N PHE A 118 6.59 -18.68 -0.88
CA PHE A 118 5.15 -18.50 -0.80
C PHE A 118 4.44 -18.94 -2.09
N ILE A 119 4.95 -18.55 -3.26
CA ILE A 119 4.40 -18.89 -4.58
C ILE A 119 4.44 -20.40 -4.84
N SER A 120 5.55 -21.06 -4.49
CA SER A 120 5.72 -22.50 -4.70
C SER A 120 4.89 -23.35 -3.72
N SER A 121 4.40 -22.76 -2.63
CA SER A 121 3.59 -23.47 -1.64
C SER A 121 2.18 -23.83 -2.15
N ASN A 122 1.67 -24.98 -1.69
CA ASN A 122 0.25 -25.37 -1.90
C ASN A 122 -0.71 -24.78 -0.84
N GLY A 123 -0.29 -23.67 -0.24
CA GLY A 123 -0.97 -22.97 0.85
C GLY A 123 -0.25 -23.15 2.19
N LEU A 124 -0.10 -22.04 2.91
CA LEU A 124 0.60 -21.97 4.19
C LEU A 124 -0.32 -21.50 5.31
N GLU A 125 -0.09 -22.03 6.50
CA GLU A 125 -0.72 -21.51 7.71
C GLU A 125 -0.15 -20.13 8.08
N LEU A 126 -0.94 -19.34 8.80
CA LEU A 126 -0.57 -17.97 9.20
C LEU A 126 0.82 -17.89 9.88
N LYS A 127 1.20 -18.89 10.68
CA LYS A 127 2.51 -18.92 11.36
C LYS A 127 3.69 -18.98 10.38
N PHE A 128 3.54 -19.70 9.27
CA PHE A 128 4.58 -19.84 8.25
C PHE A 128 4.62 -18.59 7.36
N VAL A 129 3.46 -18.02 7.04
CA VAL A 129 3.39 -16.71 6.36
C VAL A 129 4.12 -15.63 7.17
N LYS A 130 3.94 -15.60 8.51
CA LYS A 130 4.68 -14.69 9.39
C LYS A 130 6.19 -14.90 9.31
N GLN A 131 6.65 -16.15 9.26
CA GLN A 131 8.07 -16.46 9.15
C GLN A 131 8.66 -15.93 7.85
N ILE A 132 7.96 -16.06 6.72
CA ILE A 132 8.39 -15.50 5.43
C ILE A 132 8.49 -13.98 5.53
N ILE A 133 7.45 -13.29 6.02
CA ILE A 133 7.46 -11.83 6.17
C ILE A 133 8.62 -11.37 7.07
N TRP A 134 8.91 -12.09 8.14
CA TRP A 134 10.01 -11.76 9.05
C TRP A 134 11.40 -11.96 8.47
N LYS A 135 11.57 -12.67 7.34
CA LYS A 135 12.85 -12.66 6.59
C LYS A 135 13.17 -11.27 6.04
N TYR A 136 12.14 -10.52 5.65
CA TYR A 136 12.26 -9.17 5.11
C TYR A 136 12.18 -8.09 6.19
N TYR A 137 11.26 -8.26 7.16
CA TYR A 137 11.04 -7.30 8.23
C TYR A 137 11.00 -7.99 9.60
N PRO A 138 12.17 -8.33 10.17
CA PRO A 138 12.27 -9.02 11.45
C PRO A 138 11.52 -8.28 12.57
N GLY A 139 10.71 -9.01 13.34
CA GLY A 139 10.02 -8.46 14.51
C GLY A 139 8.82 -7.55 14.19
N LEU A 140 8.42 -7.41 12.92
CA LEU A 140 7.23 -6.64 12.55
C LEU A 140 5.97 -7.18 13.26
N LYS A 141 5.18 -6.28 13.84
CA LYS A 141 3.93 -6.64 14.52
C LYS A 141 2.84 -6.96 13.49
N LEU A 142 2.45 -8.23 13.45
CA LEU A 142 1.47 -8.79 12.49
C LEU A 142 0.19 -9.23 13.22
N THR A 143 -0.43 -8.29 13.93
CA THR A 143 -1.62 -8.52 14.78
C THR A 143 -2.86 -8.90 13.98
N ASN A 144 -3.10 -8.23 12.84
CA ASN A 144 -4.29 -8.41 12.01
C ASN A 144 -4.01 -9.15 10.69
N LEU A 145 -2.84 -9.78 10.55
CA LEU A 145 -2.37 -10.37 9.30
C LEU A 145 -3.39 -11.30 8.63
N SER A 146 -4.15 -12.09 9.40
CA SER A 146 -5.18 -12.95 8.85
C SER A 146 -6.26 -12.19 8.07
N SER A 147 -6.67 -11.03 8.57
CA SER A 147 -7.66 -10.15 7.93
C SER A 147 -7.03 -9.44 6.73
N ASP A 148 -5.79 -8.96 6.87
CA ASP A 148 -5.07 -8.26 5.81
C ASP A 148 -4.84 -9.18 4.59
N LEU A 149 -4.46 -10.44 4.82
CA LEU A 149 -4.32 -11.45 3.77
C LEU A 149 -5.64 -11.74 3.04
N GLN A 150 -6.78 -11.68 3.74
CA GLN A 150 -8.09 -11.94 3.13
C GLN A 150 -8.59 -10.79 2.28
N LYS A 151 -8.14 -9.56 2.57
CA LYS A 151 -8.46 -8.35 1.79
C LYS A 151 -7.62 -8.24 0.53
N SER A 152 -6.45 -8.86 0.49
CA SER A 152 -5.54 -8.78 -0.65
C SER A 152 -6.15 -9.38 -1.92
N GLY A 153 -6.01 -8.65 -3.03
CA GLY A 153 -6.35 -9.10 -4.37
C GLY A 153 -5.47 -10.27 -4.83
N PHE A 154 -4.27 -10.43 -4.29
CA PHE A 154 -3.24 -11.38 -4.73
C PHE A 154 -3.16 -12.65 -3.89
N ILE A 155 -3.99 -12.79 -2.85
CA ILE A 155 -3.97 -13.95 -1.95
C ILE A 155 -5.29 -14.73 -2.01
N LYS A 156 -5.20 -16.02 -2.31
CA LYS A 156 -6.27 -17.02 -2.13
C LYS A 156 -6.22 -17.56 -0.71
N HIS A 157 -7.37 -17.79 -0.10
CA HIS A 157 -7.45 -18.45 1.20
C HIS A 157 -8.56 -19.50 1.21
N ARG A 158 -8.37 -20.56 1.98
CA ARG A 158 -9.35 -21.63 2.19
C ARG A 158 -9.18 -22.25 3.57
N LEU A 159 -10.20 -22.95 4.06
CA LEU A 159 -10.08 -23.73 5.29
C LEU A 159 -9.07 -24.86 5.11
N HIS A 160 -8.31 -25.12 6.17
CA HIS A 160 -7.34 -26.19 6.20
C HIS A 160 -8.05 -27.55 6.08
N PRO A 161 -7.71 -28.40 5.09
CA PRO A 161 -8.50 -29.60 4.77
C PRO A 161 -8.53 -30.64 5.90
N HIS A 162 -7.43 -30.74 6.67
CA HIS A 162 -7.28 -31.79 7.70
C HIS A 162 -7.39 -31.30 9.15
N LYS A 163 -7.64 -30.00 9.40
CA LYS A 163 -7.71 -29.46 10.77
C LYS A 163 -9.15 -29.17 11.15
N LYS A 164 -9.58 -29.77 12.27
CA LYS A 164 -10.94 -29.58 12.84
C LYS A 164 -11.21 -28.15 13.33
N LYS A 165 -10.17 -27.40 13.68
CA LYS A 165 -10.27 -25.97 14.00
C LYS A 165 -10.33 -25.18 12.69
N LYS A 166 -11.16 -24.13 12.62
CA LYS A 166 -11.32 -23.22 11.47
C LYS A 166 -10.03 -22.41 11.20
N THR A 167 -8.97 -23.10 10.79
CA THR A 167 -7.68 -22.50 10.43
C THR A 167 -7.65 -22.32 8.93
N ASN A 168 -7.31 -21.11 8.47
CA ASN A 168 -7.12 -20.84 7.05
C ASN A 168 -5.70 -21.18 6.60
N ILE A 169 -5.59 -21.62 5.36
CA ILE A 169 -4.35 -21.68 4.59
C ILE A 169 -4.40 -20.61 3.50
N TYR A 170 -3.26 -19.97 3.28
CA TYR A 170 -3.09 -18.83 2.39
C TYR A 170 -2.13 -19.18 1.26
N GLN A 171 -2.47 -18.82 0.03
CA GLN A 171 -1.70 -19.13 -1.17
C GLN A 171 -1.69 -17.93 -2.11
N ALA A 172 -0.60 -17.72 -2.84
CA ALA A 172 -0.57 -16.73 -3.92
C ALA A 172 -1.64 -17.02 -4.98
N LYS A 173 -2.29 -15.98 -5.50
CA LYS A 173 -3.10 -16.08 -6.71
C LYS A 173 -2.16 -16.11 -7.91
N LYS A 174 -2.07 -17.29 -8.52
CA LYS A 174 -1.83 -17.39 -9.96
C LYS A 174 -3.01 -16.79 -10.71
#